data_AF-A0A1H8N164-F1
#
_entry.id   AF-A0A1H8N164-F1
#
_cell.length_a   1.000
_cell.length_b   1.000
_cell.length_c   1.000
_cell.angle_alpha   90.00
_cell.angle_beta   90.00
_cell.angle_gamma   90.00
#
_symmetry.space_group_name_H-M   'P 1'
#
loop_
_entity.id
_entity.type
_entity.pdbx_description
1 polymer ?
#
loop_
_entity_poly.entity_id
_entity_poly.type
_entity_poly.pdbx_seq_one_letter_code
_entity_poly.pdbx_strand_id
1 'polypeptide(L)'
;MRSSSARQAMSEALAHSQGTDLPGIRINAIDLGTVDAKAIHKKRDLTQDEMATVLGTSASGYEKWEQGSRQPSGAARTLLRIMEREPEAVLRALLAKRDAVDSDHSVWKAAH
;
A
#
# COMPACT_ATOMS: atom_id res chain seq x y z
N MET A 1 43.71 25.34 16.12
CA MET A 1 43.22 24.07 15.50
C MET A 1 41.73 23.91 15.74
N ARG A 2 40.88 24.25 14.76
CA ARG A 2 39.43 23.95 14.75
C ARG A 2 39.08 23.55 13.32
N SER A 3 39.12 22.25 13.02
CA SER A 3 38.86 21.73 11.67
C SER A 3 38.06 20.42 11.71
N SER A 4 37.28 20.18 12.77
CA SER A 4 36.47 18.97 12.95
C SER A 4 34.99 19.14 12.56
N SER A 5 34.47 20.37 12.47
CA SER A 5 33.01 20.59 12.27
C SER A 5 32.51 20.23 10.87
N ALA A 6 33.31 20.42 9.84
CA ALA A 6 32.87 20.21 8.45
C ALA A 6 32.69 18.72 8.10
N ARG A 7 33.60 17.85 8.56
CA ARG A 7 33.49 16.40 8.34
C ARG A 7 32.34 15.78 9.13
N GLN A 8 32.12 16.26 10.35
CA GLN A 8 31.04 15.79 11.21
C GLN A 8 29.67 16.20 10.65
N ALA A 9 29.53 17.46 10.23
CA ALA A 9 28.31 17.94 9.58
C ALA A 9 28.02 17.21 8.24
N MET A 10 29.04 16.91 7.43
CA MET A 10 28.86 16.11 6.21
C MET A 10 28.45 14.67 6.50
N SER A 11 28.96 14.08 7.58
CA SER A 11 28.59 12.71 7.99
C SER A 11 27.15 12.64 8.50
N GLU A 12 26.71 13.64 9.26
CA GLU A 12 25.30 13.78 9.69
C GLU A 12 24.36 14.02 8.51
N ALA A 13 24.76 14.84 7.53
CA ALA A 13 23.96 15.07 6.33
C ALA A 13 23.80 13.79 5.47
N LEU A 14 24.83 12.95 5.38
CA LEU A 14 24.79 11.65 4.69
C LEU A 14 23.87 10.64 5.40
N ALA A 15 23.80 10.70 6.73
CA ALA A 15 22.91 9.85 7.52
C ALA A 15 21.43 10.24 7.37
N HIS A 16 21.12 11.52 7.15
CA HIS A 16 19.75 11.99 6.96
C HIS A 16 19.16 11.70 5.56
N SER A 17 19.97 11.43 4.54
CA SER A 17 19.47 11.31 3.16
C SER A 17 18.86 9.95 2.81
N GLN A 18 18.92 8.94 3.69
CA GLN A 18 18.51 7.57 3.35
C GLN A 18 17.12 7.14 3.87
N GLY A 19 16.45 7.93 4.72
CA GLY A 19 15.08 7.64 5.17
C GLY A 19 14.94 7.60 6.70
N THR A 20 13.77 7.99 7.17
CA THR A 20 13.57 8.52 8.52
C THR A 20 13.48 7.42 9.59
N ASP A 21 14.25 7.63 10.67
CA ASP A 21 14.18 6.97 11.97
C ASP A 21 12.88 7.36 12.72
N LEU A 22 11.99 6.40 13.00
CA LEU A 22 11.29 6.38 14.30
C LEU A 22 12.36 6.21 15.39
N PRO A 23 12.12 6.59 16.66
CA PRO A 23 13.10 6.35 17.73
C PRO A 23 13.42 4.84 17.82
N GLY A 24 14.53 4.41 17.22
CA GLY A 24 14.93 3.00 17.07
C GLY A 24 14.51 2.28 15.78
N ILE A 25 13.87 2.93 14.80
CA ILE A 25 13.51 2.30 13.51
C ILE A 25 13.71 3.26 12.33
N ARG A 26 14.88 3.21 11.67
CA ARG A 26 15.10 3.73 10.31
C ARG A 26 14.24 2.95 9.33
N ILE A 27 13.20 3.56 8.78
CA ILE A 27 12.57 3.00 7.58
C ILE A 27 13.13 3.76 6.37
N ASN A 28 14.30 3.32 5.94
CA ASN A 28 14.80 3.63 4.61
C ASN A 28 13.93 2.82 3.64
N ALA A 29 13.25 3.53 2.72
CA ALA A 29 12.33 3.01 1.71
C ALA A 29 12.24 1.47 1.65
N ILE A 30 11.11 0.90 2.07
CA ILE A 30 10.90 -0.56 1.97
C ILE A 30 10.89 -0.93 0.50
N ASP A 31 11.98 -1.52 0.01
CA ASP A 31 12.01 -2.10 -1.33
C ASP A 31 11.21 -3.40 -1.32
N LEU A 32 9.99 -3.32 -1.83
CA LEU A 32 9.08 -4.45 -1.94
C LEU A 32 9.37 -5.34 -3.16
N GLY A 33 10.35 -4.93 -3.98
CA GLY A 33 10.66 -5.56 -5.25
C GLY A 33 9.46 -5.60 -6.19
N THR A 34 9.48 -6.58 -7.08
CA THR A 34 8.31 -6.97 -7.87
C THR A 34 7.37 -7.82 -7.02
N VAL A 35 6.06 -7.68 -7.25
CA VAL A 35 5.03 -8.51 -6.62
C VAL A 35 4.29 -9.26 -7.71
N ASP A 36 4.07 -10.56 -7.49
CA ASP A 36 3.28 -11.38 -8.41
C ASP A 36 1.81 -11.30 -8.03
N ALA A 37 1.11 -10.29 -8.57
CA ALA A 37 -0.31 -10.09 -8.33
C ALA A 37 -1.12 -11.35 -8.68
N LYS A 38 -0.77 -12.02 -9.79
CA LYS A 38 -1.43 -13.22 -10.30
C LYS A 38 -1.35 -14.38 -9.32
N ALA A 39 -0.17 -14.64 -8.77
CA ALA A 39 0.01 -15.69 -7.78
C ALA A 39 -0.78 -15.41 -6.50
N ILE A 40 -0.88 -14.14 -6.09
CA ILE A 40 -1.55 -13.75 -4.84
C ILE A 40 -3.06 -14.01 -4.93
N HIS A 41 -3.77 -13.52 -5.97
CA HIS A 41 -5.22 -13.73 -6.04
C HIS A 41 -5.57 -15.21 -6.25
N LYS A 42 -4.79 -15.93 -7.08
CA LYS A 42 -4.99 -17.38 -7.30
C LYS A 42 -4.83 -18.19 -6.03
N LYS A 43 -3.80 -17.93 -5.23
CA LYS A 43 -3.59 -18.63 -3.95
C LYS A 43 -4.76 -18.43 -2.99
N ARG A 44 -5.58 -17.41 -3.18
CA ARG A 44 -6.70 -17.02 -2.30
C ARG A 44 -8.06 -17.30 -2.93
N ASP A 45 -8.11 -17.95 -4.09
CA ASP A 45 -9.34 -18.25 -4.84
C ASP A 45 -10.20 -17.00 -5.13
N LEU A 46 -9.55 -15.84 -5.26
CA LEU A 46 -10.20 -14.59 -5.66
C LEU A 46 -10.11 -14.41 -7.17
N THR A 47 -11.16 -13.89 -7.77
CA THR A 47 -11.16 -13.42 -9.17
C THR A 47 -10.33 -12.14 -9.30
N GLN A 48 -9.93 -11.80 -10.53
CA GLN A 48 -9.24 -10.54 -10.81
C GLN A 48 -10.09 -9.32 -10.41
N ASP A 49 -11.40 -9.37 -10.63
CA ASP A 49 -12.33 -8.28 -10.31
C ASP A 49 -12.49 -8.08 -8.80
N GLU A 50 -12.60 -9.17 -8.05
CA GLU A 50 -12.65 -9.12 -6.58
C GLU A 50 -11.35 -8.54 -6.02
N MET A 51 -10.20 -8.99 -6.52
CA MET A 51 -8.92 -8.47 -6.09
C MET A 51 -8.73 -7.00 -6.49
N ALA A 52 -9.14 -6.61 -7.70
CA ALA A 52 -9.11 -5.22 -8.14
C ALA A 52 -9.94 -4.31 -7.22
N THR A 53 -11.12 -4.79 -6.82
CA THR A 53 -12.02 -4.10 -5.87
C THR A 53 -11.33 -3.90 -4.52
N VAL A 54 -10.74 -4.97 -3.96
CA VAL A 54 -10.02 -4.91 -2.68
C VAL A 54 -8.83 -3.94 -2.72
N LEU A 55 -8.12 -3.89 -3.84
CA LEU A 55 -6.95 -3.03 -4.03
C LEU A 55 -7.30 -1.61 -4.50
N GLY A 56 -8.59 -1.30 -4.71
CA GLY A 56 -9.04 0.02 -5.17
C GLY A 56 -8.55 0.38 -6.57
N THR A 57 -8.48 -0.61 -7.48
CA THR A 57 -8.09 -0.40 -8.89
C THR A 57 -9.14 -0.97 -9.85
N SER A 58 -9.01 -0.70 -11.15
CA SER A 58 -9.87 -1.31 -12.15
C SER A 58 -9.40 -2.71 -12.53
N ALA A 59 -10.30 -3.58 -12.96
CA ALA A 59 -9.97 -4.91 -13.48
C ALA A 59 -8.88 -4.85 -14.56
N SER A 60 -9.02 -3.95 -15.54
CA SER A 60 -7.99 -3.72 -16.58
C SER A 60 -6.65 -3.21 -16.00
N GLY A 61 -6.69 -2.41 -14.93
CA GLY A 61 -5.49 -1.97 -14.23
C GLY A 61 -4.76 -3.13 -13.56
N TYR A 62 -5.51 -4.00 -12.89
CA TYR A 62 -5.01 -5.20 -12.23
C TYR A 62 -4.48 -6.23 -13.23
N GLU A 63 -5.18 -6.45 -14.34
CA GLU A 63 -4.75 -7.33 -15.43
C GLU A 63 -3.39 -6.89 -16.00
N LYS A 64 -3.18 -5.59 -16.20
CA LYS A 64 -1.88 -5.04 -16.64
C LYS A 64 -0.76 -5.29 -15.63
N TRP A 65 -1.07 -5.40 -14.34
CA TRP A 65 -0.10 -5.80 -13.32
C TRP A 65 0.28 -7.27 -13.45
N GLU A 66 -0.69 -8.15 -13.65
CA GLU A 66 -0.42 -9.58 -13.87
C GLU A 66 0.38 -9.85 -15.13
N GLN A 67 0.15 -9.07 -16.18
CA GLN A 67 0.88 -9.15 -17.44
C GLN A 67 2.28 -8.52 -17.35
N GLY A 68 2.58 -7.79 -16.27
CA GLY A 68 3.84 -7.06 -16.09
C GLY A 68 3.98 -5.80 -16.95
N SER A 69 2.95 -5.41 -17.71
CA SER A 69 2.97 -4.20 -18.56
C SER A 69 2.87 -2.91 -17.75
N ARG A 70 2.40 -2.99 -16.50
CA ARG A 70 2.39 -1.90 -15.53
C ARG A 70 2.75 -2.41 -14.14
N GLN A 71 3.54 -1.64 -13.39
CA GLN A 71 3.83 -1.96 -11.99
C GLN A 71 2.75 -1.38 -11.06
N PRO A 72 2.34 -2.11 -10.00
CA PRO A 72 1.49 -1.54 -8.96
C PRO A 72 2.20 -0.39 -8.24
N SER A 73 1.42 0.56 -7.71
CA SER A 73 1.96 1.64 -6.88
C SER A 73 2.66 1.07 -5.63
N GLY A 74 3.50 1.87 -4.97
CA GLY A 74 4.13 1.46 -3.71
C GLY A 74 3.12 0.95 -2.68
N ALA A 75 2.02 1.70 -2.48
CA ALA A 75 0.94 1.30 -1.57
C ALA A 75 0.24 0.00 -2.01
N ALA A 76 -0.03 -0.18 -3.31
CA ALA A 76 -0.63 -1.40 -3.83
C ALA A 76 0.30 -2.61 -3.64
N ARG A 77 1.61 -2.45 -3.84
CA ARG A 77 2.61 -3.49 -3.54
C ARG A 77 2.62 -3.84 -2.05
N THR A 78 2.55 -2.83 -1.16
CA THR A 78 2.48 -3.07 0.28
C THR A 78 1.26 -3.90 0.62
N LEU A 79 0.08 -3.51 0.12
CA LEU A 79 -1.16 -4.21 0.41
C LEU A 79 -1.16 -5.63 -0.16
N LEU A 80 -0.63 -5.84 -1.37
CA LEU A 80 -0.42 -7.17 -1.95
C LEU A 80 0.47 -8.05 -1.08
N ARG A 81 1.54 -7.51 -0.50
CA ARG A 81 2.41 -8.26 0.44
C ARG A 81 1.73 -8.59 1.75
N ILE A 82 0.90 -7.69 2.27
CA ILE A 82 0.10 -7.97 3.46
C ILE A 82 -0.94 -9.05 3.12
N MET A 83 -1.60 -8.97 1.96
CA MET A 83 -2.56 -9.96 1.48
C MET A 83 -1.94 -11.36 1.32
N GLU A 84 -0.67 -11.44 0.90
CA GLU A 84 0.06 -12.70 0.82
C GLU A 84 0.27 -13.36 2.19
N ARG A 85 0.38 -12.57 3.27
CA ARG A 85 0.72 -13.04 4.63
C ARG A 85 -0.48 -13.16 5.56
N GLU A 86 -1.36 -12.16 5.53
CA GLU A 86 -2.48 -11.98 6.46
C GLU A 86 -3.77 -11.55 5.70
N PRO A 87 -4.25 -12.38 4.76
CA PRO A 87 -5.39 -12.01 3.91
C PRO A 87 -6.66 -11.74 4.70
N GLU A 88 -6.93 -12.51 5.76
CA GLU A 88 -8.13 -12.34 6.57
C GLU A 88 -8.11 -11.00 7.31
N ALA A 89 -6.94 -10.52 7.72
CA ALA A 89 -6.80 -9.20 8.35
C ALA A 89 -7.14 -8.08 7.35
N VAL A 90 -6.64 -8.20 6.12
CA VAL A 90 -6.93 -7.25 5.04
C VAL A 90 -8.42 -7.25 4.70
N LEU A 91 -8.99 -8.43 4.46
CA LEU A 91 -10.41 -8.56 4.12
C LEU A 91 -11.31 -8.06 5.24
N ARG A 92 -11.04 -8.41 6.50
CA ARG A 92 -11.78 -7.86 7.65
C ARG A 92 -11.67 -6.34 7.70
N ALA A 93 -10.46 -5.78 7.60
CA ALA A 93 -10.26 -4.34 7.70
C ALA A 93 -10.95 -3.55 6.59
N LEU A 94 -11.00 -4.09 5.37
CA LEU A 94 -11.57 -3.41 4.20
C LEU A 94 -13.08 -3.65 4.03
N LEU A 95 -13.60 -4.80 4.48
CA LEU A 95 -15.02 -5.15 4.34
C LEU A 95 -15.86 -4.72 5.57
N ALA A 96 -15.26 -4.49 6.73
CA ALA A 96 -15.99 -4.15 7.96
C ALA A 96 -16.71 -2.79 7.96
N LYS A 97 -16.60 -1.98 6.89
CA LYS A 97 -17.15 -0.61 6.85
C LYS A 97 -18.21 -0.35 5.78
N ARG A 98 -18.74 -1.39 5.12
CA ARG A 98 -19.82 -1.20 4.13
C ARG A 98 -21.22 -1.05 4.73
N ASP A 99 -21.42 -1.42 5.99
CA ASP A 99 -22.74 -1.38 6.64
C ASP A 99 -23.10 -0.02 7.25
N ALA A 100 -22.12 0.87 7.45
CA ALA A 100 -22.33 2.14 8.15
C ALA A 100 -22.57 3.35 7.21
N VAL A 101 -22.29 3.23 5.91
CA VAL A 101 -22.38 4.37 4.95
C VAL A 101 -23.69 4.36 4.14
N ASP A 102 -24.40 3.24 4.05
CA ASP A 102 -25.70 3.15 3.35
C ASP A 102 -26.93 3.49 4.23
N SER A 103 -26.73 3.84 5.50
CA SER A 103 -27.84 4.17 6.42
C SER A 103 -28.24 5.65 6.42
N ASP A 104 -27.64 6.53 5.60
CA ASP A 104 -27.94 7.97 5.61
C ASP A 104 -28.04 8.59 4.21
N HIS A 105 -28.80 7.95 3.31
CA HIS A 105 -29.18 8.50 2.01
C HIS A 105 -30.66 8.94 1.94
N SER A 106 -31.29 9.23 3.09
CA SER A 106 -32.70 9.64 3.16
C SER A 106 -32.96 11.07 3.67
N VAL A 107 -31.93 11.91 3.84
CA VAL A 107 -32.09 13.25 4.47
C VAL A 107 -32.05 14.43 3.47
N TRP A 108 -31.80 14.22 2.17
CA TRP A 108 -31.67 15.33 1.20
C TRP A 108 -32.78 15.45 0.13
N LYS A 109 -33.94 14.82 0.31
CA LYS A 109 -35.06 14.91 -0.67
C LYS A 109 -36.44 15.28 -0.10
N ALA A 110 -36.51 16.30 0.76
CA ALA A 110 -37.76 17.04 0.96
C ALA A 110 -37.52 18.49 1.40
N ALA A 111 -36.71 19.22 0.65
CA ALA A 111 -37.04 20.61 0.35
C ALA A 111 -37.76 20.56 -1.00
N HIS A 112 -39.09 20.65 -0.97
CA HIS A 112 -40.12 21.04 -1.96
C HIS A 112 -41.49 20.61 -1.37
#